data_AF-A0A0N4XJD5-F1
#
_entry.id   AF-A0A0N4XJD5-F1
#
_cell.length_a   1.000
_cell.length_b   1.000
_cell.length_c   1.000
_cell.angle_alpha   90.00
_cell.angle_beta   90.00
_cell.angle_gamma   90.00
#
_symmetry.space_group_name_H-M   'P 1'
#
loop_
_entity.id
_entity.type
_entity.pdbx_description
1 polymer ?
#
loop_
_entity_poly.entity_id
_entity_poly.type
_entity_poly.pdbx_seq_one_letter_code
_entity_poly.pdbx_strand_id
1 'polypeptide(L)'
;MEAQVCRIPKLDINGAEVKDFFFKSKPLRCGYNPENWVYIDGNGNVQYIEKRKNAQCSGRYVTRESDNTNTYTQFTSLPSGKPLDSDFAMVSCVDGRERKAF
;
A
#
# COMPACT_ATOMS: atom_id res chain seq x y z
N MET A 1 49.98 19.55 -16.94
CA MET A 1 49.07 19.22 -15.82
C MET A 1 47.66 19.30 -16.36
N GLU A 2 46.98 18.17 -16.54
CA GLU A 2 45.55 18.18 -16.88
C GLU A 2 44.77 18.64 -15.64
N ALA A 3 43.97 19.69 -15.79
CA ALA A 3 43.09 20.14 -14.72
C ALA A 3 42.03 19.06 -14.48
N GLN A 4 42.08 18.40 -13.32
CA GLN A 4 40.98 17.54 -12.89
C GLN A 4 39.77 18.43 -12.60
N VAL A 5 38.86 18.51 -13.56
CA VAL A 5 37.57 19.18 -13.41
C VAL A 5 36.70 18.27 -12.58
N CYS A 6 36.37 18.69 -11.36
CA CYS A 6 35.39 18.01 -10.51
C CYS A 6 34.03 18.06 -11.20
N ARG A 7 33.62 16.97 -11.86
CA ARG A 7 32.29 16.85 -12.46
C ARG A 7 31.32 16.48 -11.36
N ILE A 8 30.75 17.48 -10.70
CA ILE A 8 29.68 17.26 -9.74
C ILE A 8 28.51 16.63 -10.52
N PRO A 9 28.11 15.38 -10.21
CA PRO A 9 26.98 14.76 -10.88
C PRO A 9 25.73 15.59 -10.61
N LYS A 10 25.00 15.94 -11.68
CA LYS A 10 23.71 16.61 -11.56
C LYS A 10 22.72 15.59 -11.01
N LEU A 11 22.24 15.84 -9.80
CA LEU A 11 21.20 15.01 -9.18
C LEU A 11 19.88 15.22 -9.95
N ASP A 12 19.22 14.13 -10.31
CA ASP A 12 17.86 14.18 -10.85
C ASP A 12 16.90 14.43 -9.69
N ILE A 13 16.20 15.56 -9.70
CA ILE A 13 15.24 15.91 -8.64
C ILE A 13 14.13 14.86 -8.47
N ASN A 14 13.85 14.07 -9.51
CA ASN A 14 12.88 12.98 -9.47
C ASN A 14 13.50 11.63 -9.12
N GLY A 15 14.84 11.56 -9.03
CA GLY A 15 15.59 10.36 -8.67
C GLY A 15 15.25 9.92 -7.24
N ALA A 16 15.08 8.61 -7.06
CA ALA A 16 14.74 8.01 -5.77
C ALA A 16 15.72 8.40 -4.65
N GLU A 17 16.98 8.68 -5.00
CA GLU A 17 18.05 9.06 -4.08
C GLU A 17 17.89 10.45 -3.44
N VAL A 18 17.18 11.38 -4.09
CA VAL A 18 17.01 12.77 -3.60
C VAL A 18 15.56 13.20 -3.47
N LYS A 19 14.60 12.39 -3.95
CA LYS A 19 13.18 12.72 -3.92
C LYS A 19 12.70 13.04 -2.51
N ASP A 20 13.17 12.32 -1.49
CA ASP A 20 12.80 12.56 -0.08
C ASP A 20 13.42 13.84 0.52
N PHE A 21 14.45 14.39 -0.11
CA PHE A 21 15.04 15.67 0.25
C PHE A 21 14.17 16.83 -0.24
N PHE A 22 13.72 16.77 -1.49
CA PHE A 22 12.94 17.84 -2.13
C PHE A 22 11.43 17.72 -1.89
N PHE A 23 10.91 16.50 -1.76
CA PHE A 23 9.49 16.21 -1.61
C PHE A 23 9.26 15.44 -0.31
N LYS A 24 8.80 16.15 0.72
CA LYS A 24 8.35 15.49 1.95
C LYS A 24 7.00 14.81 1.70
N SER A 25 7.01 13.48 1.66
CA SER A 25 5.79 12.68 1.64
C SER A 25 4.90 13.07 2.82
N LYS A 26 3.64 13.40 2.54
CA LYS A 26 2.67 13.70 3.59
C LYS A 26 2.46 12.44 4.42
N PRO A 27 2.48 12.52 5.75
CA PRO A 27 2.20 11.35 6.59
C PRO A 27 0.80 10.80 6.25
N LEU A 28 0.71 9.47 6.21
CA LEU A 28 -0.57 8.80 6.06
C LEU A 28 -1.48 9.20 7.22
N ARG A 29 -2.66 9.72 6.90
CA ARG A 29 -3.66 10.14 7.90
C ARG A 29 -4.47 8.93 8.35
N CYS A 30 -3.82 7.99 9.04
CA CYS A 30 -4.43 6.73 9.47
C CYS A 30 -5.68 6.92 10.36
N GLY A 31 -5.81 8.07 11.05
CA GLY A 31 -6.95 8.38 11.92
C GLY A 31 -8.09 9.17 11.29
N TYR A 32 -8.03 9.53 9.99
CA TYR A 32 -9.08 10.35 9.35
C TYR A 32 -10.32 9.52 8.96
N ASN A 33 -10.16 8.21 8.80
CA ASN A 33 -11.27 7.28 8.63
C ASN A 33 -11.54 6.61 9.98
N PRO A 34 -12.65 6.94 10.66
CA PRO A 34 -12.85 6.55 12.06
C PRO A 34 -13.03 5.05 12.28
N GLU A 35 -13.15 4.25 11.21
CA GLU A 35 -13.40 2.82 11.30
C GLU A 35 -12.56 2.08 10.27
N ASN A 36 -11.52 1.40 10.72
CA ASN A 36 -10.76 0.49 9.87
C ASN A 36 -11.67 -0.69 9.52
N TRP A 37 -11.95 -0.93 8.24
CA TRP A 37 -12.75 -2.09 7.83
C TRP A 37 -11.95 -3.39 7.94
N VAL A 38 -10.64 -3.26 7.72
CA VAL A 38 -9.65 -4.32 7.71
C VAL A 38 -8.42 -3.84 8.47
N TYR A 39 -7.79 -4.73 9.23
CA TYR A 39 -6.54 -4.49 9.94
C TYR A 39 -5.62 -5.70 9.82
N ILE A 40 -4.34 -5.50 10.11
CA ILE A 40 -3.36 -6.59 10.23
C ILE A 40 -3.21 -6.90 11.73
N ASP A 41 -3.40 -8.16 12.12
CA ASP A 41 -3.24 -8.58 13.51
C ASP A 41 -1.76 -8.74 13.92
N GLY A 42 -1.52 -9.05 15.19
CA GLY A 42 -0.17 -9.23 15.73
C GLY A 42 0.62 -10.40 15.10
N ASN A 43 -0.05 -11.28 14.36
CA ASN A 43 0.56 -12.38 13.63
C ASN A 43 0.78 -12.07 12.14
N GLY A 44 0.48 -10.85 11.71
CA GLY A 44 0.60 -10.44 10.31
C GLY A 44 -0.57 -10.88 9.42
N ASN A 45 -1.67 -11.38 10.00
CA ASN A 45 -2.82 -11.81 9.21
C ASN A 45 -3.83 -10.68 9.02
N VAL A 46 -4.46 -10.67 7.85
CA VAL A 46 -5.58 -9.79 7.54
C VAL A 46 -6.78 -10.17 8.40
N GLN A 47 -7.40 -9.20 9.05
CA GLN A 47 -8.61 -9.38 9.83
C GLN A 47 -9.64 -8.31 9.49
N TYR A 48 -10.90 -8.72 9.45
CA TYR A 48 -12.03 -7.81 9.32
C TYR A 48 -12.51 -7.39 10.71
N ILE A 49 -12.95 -6.14 10.84
CA ILE A 49 -13.63 -5.75 12.07
C ILE A 49 -14.98 -6.47 12.21
N GLU A 50 -15.41 -6.70 13.44
CA GLU A 50 -16.54 -7.56 13.74
C GLU A 50 -17.84 -7.19 13.00
N LYS A 51 -18.13 -5.89 12.92
CA LYS A 51 -19.31 -5.37 12.22
C LYS A 51 -19.25 -5.50 10.69
N ARG A 52 -18.08 -5.81 10.13
CA ARG A 52 -17.82 -5.93 8.69
C ARG A 52 -17.30 -7.33 8.33
N LYS A 53 -17.55 -8.36 9.15
CA LYS A 53 -17.15 -9.76 8.87
C LYS A 53 -17.59 -10.27 7.50
N ASN A 54 -18.67 -9.71 6.94
CA ASN A 54 -19.21 -10.05 5.64
C ASN A 54 -18.76 -9.11 4.50
N ALA A 55 -17.90 -8.13 4.76
CA ALA A 55 -17.45 -7.20 3.73
C ALA A 55 -16.70 -7.93 2.63
N GLN A 56 -16.86 -7.44 1.40
CA GLN A 56 -16.14 -7.93 0.24
C GLN A 56 -15.08 -6.92 -0.13
N CYS A 57 -13.82 -7.32 0.05
CA CYS A 57 -12.68 -6.49 -0.29
C CYS A 57 -11.96 -7.04 -1.53
N SER A 58 -11.65 -6.14 -2.45
CA SER A 58 -10.88 -6.39 -3.67
C SER A 58 -9.82 -5.32 -3.82
N GLY A 59 -8.87 -5.53 -4.73
CA GLY A 59 -7.78 -4.59 -4.86
C GLY A 59 -6.62 -5.08 -5.69
N ARG A 60 -5.45 -4.58 -5.36
CA ARG A 60 -4.19 -4.97 -6.00
C ARG A 60 -3.05 -5.00 -5.01
N TYR A 61 -2.23 -6.03 -5.08
CA TYR A 61 -0.91 -6.07 -4.46
C TYR A 61 0.03 -5.15 -5.23
N VAL A 62 0.93 -4.52 -4.50
CA VAL A 62 1.99 -3.67 -5.05
C VAL A 62 3.30 -4.39 -4.78
N THR A 63 4.06 -4.68 -5.82
CA THR A 63 5.37 -5.31 -5.70
C THR A 63 6.41 -4.38 -6.32
N ARG A 64 7.46 -4.07 -5.57
CA ARG A 64 8.55 -3.24 -6.07
C ARG A 64 9.34 -4.03 -7.11
N GLU A 65 9.49 -3.47 -8.31
CA GLU A 65 10.29 -4.07 -9.38
C GLU A 65 11.65 -3.37 -9.50
N SER A 66 11.68 -2.05 -9.29
CA SER A 66 12.92 -1.27 -9.27
C SER A 66 12.82 -0.10 -8.28
N ASP A 67 13.82 0.78 -8.26
CA ASP A 67 13.77 2.02 -7.49
C ASP A 67 12.68 2.98 -7.97
N ASN A 68 12.25 2.84 -9.23
CA ASN A 68 11.36 3.78 -9.89
C ASN A 68 10.05 3.13 -10.38
N THR A 69 9.94 1.80 -10.34
CA THR A 69 8.79 1.07 -10.88
C THR A 69 8.22 0.05 -9.90
N ASN A 70 6.89 -0.06 -9.92
CA ASN A 70 6.12 -1.05 -9.18
C ASN A 70 5.26 -1.84 -10.17
N THR A 71 5.11 -3.13 -9.90
CA THR A 71 4.11 -3.98 -10.55
C THR A 71 2.88 -4.11 -9.68
N TYR A 72 1.75 -4.42 -10.31
CA TYR A 72 0.45 -4.49 -9.67
C TYR A 72 -0.25 -5.79 -10.02
N THR A 73 -0.61 -6.58 -9.01
CA THR A 73 -1.34 -7.84 -9.19
C THR A 73 -2.72 -7.72 -8.59
N GLN A 74 -3.76 -7.83 -9.41
CA GLN A 74 -5.15 -7.72 -8.95
C GLN A 74 -5.58 -8.93 -8.13
N PHE A 75 -6.41 -8.71 -7.12
CA PHE A 75 -7.12 -9.75 -6.40
C PHE A 75 -8.59 -9.36 -6.25
N THR A 76 -9.46 -10.37 -6.31
CA THR A 76 -10.92 -10.20 -6.22
C THR A 76 -11.44 -10.42 -4.80
N SER A 77 -10.66 -11.08 -3.94
CA SER A 77 -11.03 -11.41 -2.58
C SER A 77 -9.82 -11.29 -1.67
N LEU A 78 -10.02 -10.67 -0.50
CA LEU A 78 -9.04 -10.59 0.56
C LEU A 78 -9.55 -11.37 1.78
N PRO A 79 -9.24 -12.66 1.95
CA PRO A 79 -9.78 -13.46 3.04
C PRO A 79 -9.21 -13.09 4.41
N SER A 80 -10.06 -13.12 5.44
CA SER A 80 -9.63 -12.99 6.85
C SER A 80 -8.80 -14.21 7.29
N GLY A 81 -7.84 -14.00 8.18
CA GLY A 81 -7.02 -15.06 8.77
C GLY A 81 -5.84 -15.53 7.91
N LYS A 82 -5.54 -14.84 6.81
CA LYS A 82 -4.35 -15.10 5.98
C LYS A 82 -3.43 -13.88 5.93
N PRO A 83 -2.12 -14.08 5.76
CA PRO A 83 -1.21 -12.98 5.49
C PRO A 83 -1.50 -12.36 4.12
N LEU A 84 -1.01 -11.14 3.91
CA LEU A 84 -0.99 -10.54 2.57
C LEU A 84 0.03 -11.27 1.70
N ASP A 85 -0.26 -11.40 0.40
CA ASP A 85 0.68 -11.97 -0.57
C ASP A 85 1.84 -11.00 -0.93
N SER A 86 1.77 -9.75 -0.47
CA SER A 86 2.81 -8.72 -0.63
C SER A 86 2.87 -7.80 0.59
N ASP A 87 4.00 -7.13 0.78
CA ASP A 87 4.21 -6.11 1.83
C ASP A 87 3.21 -4.95 1.73
N PHE A 88 2.70 -4.68 0.52
CA PHE A 88 1.78 -3.58 0.26
C PHE A 88 0.60 -4.01 -0.60
N ALA A 89 -0.58 -3.54 -0.21
CA ALA A 89 -1.81 -3.73 -0.97
C ALA A 89 -2.64 -2.44 -0.97
N MET A 90 -3.29 -2.17 -2.10
CA MET A 90 -4.35 -1.17 -2.19
C MET A 90 -5.68 -1.92 -2.13
N VAL A 91 -6.48 -1.66 -1.10
CA VAL A 91 -7.72 -2.39 -0.81
C VAL A 91 -8.91 -1.45 -0.93
N SER A 92 -9.96 -1.91 -1.59
CA SER A 92 -11.28 -1.29 -1.63
C SER A 92 -12.30 -2.30 -1.11
N CYS A 93 -13.12 -1.89 -0.15
CA CYS A 93 -14.11 -2.75 0.48
C CYS A 93 -15.51 -2.21 0.29
N VAL A 94 -16.45 -3.11 0.07
CA VAL A 94 -17.89 -2.83 0.07
C VAL A 94 -18.59 -3.73 1.08
N ASP A 95 -19.69 -3.25 1.66
CA ASP A 95 -20.49 -4.07 2.54
C ASP A 95 -21.00 -5.29 1.79
N GLY A 96 -20.88 -6.46 2.40
CA GLY A 96 -21.53 -7.66 1.90
C GLY A 96 -23.03 -7.43 1.90
N ARG A 97 -23.69 -7.71 0.77
CA ARG A 97 -25.16 -7.73 0.75
C ARG A 97 -25.63 -8.73 1.80
N GLU A 98 -26.30 -8.24 2.85
CA GLU A 98 -27.09 -9.12 3.70
C GLU A 98 -28.09 -9.85 2.79
N ARG A 99 -28.00 -11.18 2.73
CA ARG A 99 -29.15 -11.96 2.28
C ARG A 99 -30.21 -11.76 3.35
N LYS A 100 -31.08 -10.76 3.17
CA LYS A 100 -32.34 -10.72 3.90
C LYS A 100 -33.10 -11.99 3.52
N ALA A 101 -33.13 -12.94 4.44
CA ALA A 101 -34.10 -14.01 4.39
C ALA A 101 -35.49 -13.35 4.53
N PHE A 102 -36.26 -13.39 3.46
CA PHE A 102 -37.71 -13.15 3.49
C PHE A 102 -38.41 -14.46 3.79
#